data_AF-A0AAE3ACY5-F1
#
_entry.id   AF-A0AAE3ACY5-F1
#
_cell.length_a   1.000
_cell.length_b   1.000
_cell.length_c   1.000
_cell.angle_alpha   90.00
_cell.angle_beta   90.00
_cell.angle_gamma   90.00
#
_symmetry.space_group_name_H-M   'P 1'
#
loop_
_entity.id
_entity.type
_entity.pdbx_description
1 polymer ?
#
loop_
_entity_poly.entity_id
_entity_poly.type
_entity_poly.pdbx_seq_one_letter_code
_entity_poly.pdbx_strand_id
1 'polypeptide(L)'
;MKSEENGLKKGQRFGRWTLLDKVVTTAQGEKKHLCRCDCGTERYVLERSLKSGGSLSCGCLRRERAQQATAYDLLGKTFGELRVVGKSRKRTRMGAYWTCLCSCGYTCEATASELVSGRKTNCGCKNVKNYASSDITGQRFGRLTAQYSTKKRDAKGFVIWHCHCDCGNETDVSYNNLMYCGQQSCGCKKREHDKALAGFLTHVDGTSIDAWKSNTIPKNNTTGVRGVYFIQGRYVAKLVFQKKQYFLGTYKTLAEAAEVRRKADALLGNELVRFYEKWSKKAAADPQWAKGNPIKFHVSKTENGELTVNLQPEMRTEPSEATQAI
;
A
#
# COMPACT_ATOMS: atom_id res chain seq x y z
N MET A 1 28.66 26.15 43.93
CA MET A 1 28.99 24.71 44.05
C MET A 1 28.32 24.16 45.29
N LYS A 2 27.33 23.27 45.12
CA LYS A 2 26.86 22.26 46.10
C LYS A 2 25.78 21.44 45.38
N SER A 3 26.22 20.44 44.61
CA SER A 3 25.33 19.40 44.07
C SER A 3 25.39 18.23 45.06
N GLU A 4 24.36 18.11 45.90
CA GLU A 4 24.22 17.04 46.88
C GLU A 4 24.14 15.66 46.21
N GLU A 5 24.98 14.74 46.69
CA GLU A 5 24.97 13.33 46.32
C GLU A 5 23.69 12.65 46.83
N ASN A 6 22.71 12.45 45.94
CA ASN A 6 21.55 11.60 46.22
C ASN A 6 21.73 10.21 45.58
N GLY A 7 22.74 9.48 46.07
CA GLY A 7 23.09 8.12 45.67
C GLY A 7 22.16 7.07 46.27
N LEU A 8 21.86 6.02 45.49
CA LEU A 8 21.14 4.83 45.96
C LEU A 8 21.99 4.09 47.01
N LYS A 9 21.37 3.69 48.14
CA LYS A 9 22.06 2.99 49.24
C LYS A 9 21.75 1.50 49.21
N LYS A 10 22.73 0.65 49.56
CA LYS A 10 22.49 -0.79 49.74
C LYS A 10 21.38 -1.07 50.74
N GLY A 11 20.58 -2.09 50.43
CA GLY A 11 19.42 -2.49 51.23
C GLY A 11 18.15 -1.68 50.92
N GLN A 12 18.25 -0.61 50.12
CA GLN A 12 17.08 0.15 49.70
C GLN A 12 16.15 -0.71 48.83
N ARG A 13 14.84 -0.65 49.12
CA ARG A 13 13.83 -1.45 48.43
C ARG A 13 13.07 -0.65 47.39
N PHE A 14 12.82 -1.28 46.24
CA PHE A 14 12.08 -0.73 45.10
C PHE A 14 11.09 -1.77 44.59
N GLY A 15 9.84 -1.71 45.07
CA GLY A 15 8.89 -2.80 44.89
C GLY A 15 9.43 -4.09 45.52
N ARG A 16 9.57 -5.15 44.73
CA ARG A 16 10.17 -6.44 45.14
C ARG A 16 11.69 -6.48 45.00
N TRP A 17 12.34 -5.41 44.54
CA TRP A 17 13.79 -5.35 44.43
C TRP A 17 14.43 -4.87 45.73
N THR A 18 15.53 -5.50 46.10
CA THR A 18 16.45 -5.06 47.18
C THR A 18 17.80 -4.76 46.56
N LEU A 19 18.31 -3.55 46.75
CA LEU A 19 19.58 -3.08 46.19
C LEU A 19 20.78 -3.79 46.85
N LEU A 20 21.69 -4.33 46.05
CA LEU A 20 22.98 -4.87 46.48
C LEU A 20 24.12 -3.88 46.16
N ASP A 21 25.30 -4.06 46.74
CA ASP A 21 26.44 -3.11 46.60
C ASP A 21 27.08 -3.01 45.21
N LYS A 22 26.73 -3.91 44.27
CA LYS A 22 27.42 -3.99 42.98
C LYS A 22 26.81 -3.05 41.95
N VAL A 23 27.61 -2.17 41.37
CA VAL A 23 27.22 -1.22 40.33
C VAL A 23 28.08 -1.41 39.08
N VAL A 24 27.44 -1.38 37.91
CA VAL A 24 28.11 -1.43 36.60
C VAL A 24 27.63 -0.26 35.76
N THR A 25 28.56 0.44 35.10
CA THR A 25 28.27 1.52 34.17
C THR A 25 28.33 0.98 32.74
N THR A 26 27.31 1.28 31.92
CA THR A 26 27.29 0.88 30.51
C THR A 26 28.22 1.77 29.68
N ALA A 27 28.55 1.33 28.45
CA ALA A 27 29.30 2.15 27.49
C ALA A 27 28.63 3.49 27.14
N GLN A 28 27.31 3.61 27.39
CA GLN A 28 26.50 4.82 27.18
C GLN A 28 26.42 5.70 28.45
N GLY A 29 27.20 5.38 29.50
CA GLY A 29 27.23 6.13 30.76
C GLY A 29 26.09 5.83 31.74
N GLU A 30 25.25 4.82 31.49
CA GLU A 30 24.11 4.50 32.36
C GLU A 30 24.54 3.60 33.53
N LYS A 31 24.16 3.99 34.76
CA LYS A 31 24.42 3.19 35.98
C LYS A 31 23.38 2.08 36.16
N LYS A 32 23.85 0.86 36.37
CA LYS A 32 23.03 -0.32 36.72
C LYS A 32 23.43 -0.82 38.10
N HIS A 33 22.44 -1.01 38.97
CA HIS A 33 22.62 -1.58 40.30
C HIS A 33 22.19 -3.04 40.29
N LEU A 34 23.00 -3.92 40.89
CA LEU A 34 22.61 -5.30 41.12
C LEU A 34 21.51 -5.32 42.18
N CYS A 35 20.38 -5.93 41.85
CA CYS A 35 19.22 -6.01 42.73
C CYS A 35 18.81 -7.48 42.90
N ARG A 36 18.47 -7.88 44.13
CA ARG A 36 17.84 -9.17 44.43
C ARG A 36 16.34 -8.99 44.54
N CYS A 37 15.57 -9.76 43.78
CA CYS A 37 14.11 -9.76 43.88
C CYS A 37 13.67 -10.65 45.05
N ASP A 38 12.50 -10.39 45.63
CA ASP A 38 11.85 -11.29 46.59
C ASP A 38 11.66 -12.72 46.03
N CYS A 39 11.63 -12.87 44.69
CA CYS A 39 11.61 -14.17 43.99
C CYS A 39 12.94 -14.93 44.03
N GLY A 40 13.98 -14.39 44.70
CA GLY A 40 15.34 -14.93 44.74
C GLY A 40 16.21 -14.59 43.52
N THR A 41 15.63 -14.07 42.43
CA THR A 41 16.38 -13.73 41.21
C THR A 41 17.19 -12.44 41.38
N GLU A 42 18.46 -12.46 41.00
CA GLU A 42 19.34 -11.29 40.96
C GLU A 42 19.49 -10.74 39.54
N ARG A 43 19.40 -9.41 39.37
CA ARG A 43 19.60 -8.75 38.07
C ARG A 43 20.20 -7.36 38.21
N TYR A 44 20.95 -6.95 37.20
CA TYR A 44 21.35 -5.55 37.02
C TYR A 44 20.17 -4.73 36.51
N VAL A 45 19.70 -3.77 37.31
CA VAL A 45 18.57 -2.89 36.99
C VAL A 45 19.07 -1.45 36.85
N LEU A 46 18.60 -0.74 35.83
CA LEU A 46 18.95 0.66 35.60
C LEU A 46 18.53 1.54 36.78
N GLU A 47 19.44 2.40 37.24
CA GLU A 47 19.19 3.37 38.31
C GLU A 47 17.93 4.22 38.06
N ARG A 48 17.79 4.74 36.83
CA ARG A 48 16.60 5.53 36.44
C ARG A 48 15.29 4.75 36.53
N SER A 49 15.31 3.43 36.32
CA SER A 49 14.12 2.58 36.37
C SER A 49 13.72 2.21 37.80
N LEU A 50 14.68 2.19 38.73
CA LEU A 50 14.40 2.05 40.17
C LEU A 50 13.79 3.35 40.71
N LYS A 51 14.41 4.50 40.42
CA LYS A 51 13.94 5.83 40.87
C LYS A 51 12.56 6.20 40.31
N SER A 52 12.28 5.88 39.04
CA SER A 52 10.99 6.19 38.40
C SER A 52 9.89 5.15 38.64
N GLY A 53 10.18 4.04 39.32
CA GLY A 53 9.24 2.93 39.48
C GLY A 53 8.99 2.10 38.20
N GLY A 54 9.78 2.31 37.15
CA GLY A 54 9.69 1.55 35.90
C GLY A 54 10.05 0.06 36.02
N SER A 55 10.73 -0.35 37.08
CA SER A 55 11.01 -1.76 37.39
C SER A 55 10.72 -2.07 38.86
N LEU A 56 9.68 -2.86 39.10
CA LEU A 56 9.21 -3.22 40.46
C LEU A 56 9.46 -4.70 40.84
N SER A 57 9.89 -5.55 39.91
CA SER A 57 10.23 -6.96 40.19
C SER A 57 11.01 -7.62 39.05
N CYS A 58 11.50 -8.84 39.29
CA CYS A 58 12.12 -9.73 38.28
C CYS A 58 11.18 -10.12 37.12
N GLY A 59 9.91 -9.71 37.16
CA GLY A 59 8.83 -10.19 36.29
C GLY A 59 7.93 -11.22 36.97
N CYS A 60 8.31 -11.73 38.15
CA CYS A 60 7.52 -12.67 38.94
C CYS A 60 6.13 -12.12 39.29
N LEU A 61 6.05 -10.87 39.75
CA LEU A 61 4.80 -10.22 40.14
C LEU A 61 3.81 -10.17 38.97
N ARG A 62 4.31 -9.95 37.75
CA ARG A 62 3.49 -9.96 36.53
C ARG A 62 3.02 -11.36 36.17
N ARG A 63 3.85 -12.38 36.36
CA ARG A 63 3.54 -13.78 36.08
C ARG A 63 2.50 -14.34 37.05
N GLU A 64 2.63 -14.06 38.35
CA GLU A 64 1.66 -14.45 39.40
C GLU A 64 0.27 -13.88 39.10
N ARG A 65 0.18 -12.58 38.81
CA ARG A 65 -1.08 -11.92 38.43
C ARG A 65 -1.70 -12.54 37.17
N ALA A 66 -0.89 -12.86 36.16
CA ALA A 66 -1.37 -13.49 34.92
C ALA A 66 -1.89 -14.93 35.14
N GLN A 67 -1.32 -15.69 36.09
CA GLN A 67 -1.83 -17.02 36.44
C GLN A 67 -3.17 -16.93 37.17
N GLN A 68 -3.32 -16.02 38.14
CA GLN A 68 -4.58 -15.78 38.85
C GLN A 68 -5.72 -15.34 37.91
N ALA A 69 -5.39 -14.60 36.85
CA ALA A 69 -6.34 -14.14 35.83
C ALA A 69 -6.98 -15.26 35.00
N THR A 70 -6.23 -16.35 34.77
CA THR A 70 -6.66 -17.44 33.89
C THR A 70 -7.71 -18.32 34.56
N ALA A 71 -7.81 -18.28 35.90
CA ALA A 71 -8.71 -19.10 36.70
C ALA A 71 -10.11 -18.48 36.95
N TYR A 72 -10.33 -17.19 36.68
CA TYR A 72 -11.56 -16.47 37.05
C TYR A 72 -12.36 -15.96 35.85
N ASP A 73 -13.69 -15.89 36.02
CA ASP A 73 -14.59 -15.19 35.11
C ASP A 73 -14.32 -13.67 35.16
N LEU A 74 -14.01 -13.08 34.01
CA LEU A 74 -13.68 -11.67 33.88
C LEU A 74 -14.89 -10.82 33.49
N LEU A 75 -16.09 -11.42 33.28
CA LEU A 75 -17.31 -10.69 32.94
C LEU A 75 -17.57 -9.52 33.90
N GLY A 76 -17.86 -8.35 33.33
CA GLY A 76 -18.21 -7.14 34.08
C GLY A 76 -17.04 -6.39 34.72
N LYS A 77 -15.85 -6.99 34.80
CA LYS A 77 -14.68 -6.34 35.41
C LYS A 77 -14.07 -5.28 34.49
N THR A 78 -13.44 -4.27 35.09
CA THR A 78 -12.81 -3.15 34.41
C THR A 78 -11.29 -3.16 34.57
N PHE A 79 -10.57 -2.96 33.47
CA PHE A 79 -9.11 -2.96 33.41
C PHE A 79 -8.65 -1.68 32.68
N GLY A 80 -8.28 -0.66 33.45
CA GLY A 80 -8.10 0.69 32.91
C GLY A 80 -9.42 1.22 32.33
N GLU A 81 -9.43 1.54 31.05
CA GLU A 81 -10.59 2.05 30.29
C GLU A 81 -11.46 0.95 29.69
N LEU A 82 -11.10 -0.33 29.87
CA LEU A 82 -11.77 -1.47 29.26
C LEU A 82 -12.69 -2.18 30.25
N ARG A 83 -13.98 -2.28 29.93
CA ARG A 83 -14.96 -3.13 30.64
C ARG A 83 -15.19 -4.42 29.88
N VAL A 84 -15.01 -5.57 30.52
CA VAL A 84 -15.26 -6.87 29.89
C VAL A 84 -16.76 -7.10 29.77
N VAL A 85 -17.23 -7.32 28.54
CA VAL A 85 -18.66 -7.50 28.22
C VAL A 85 -19.02 -8.92 27.81
N GLY A 86 -18.04 -9.74 27.41
CA GLY A 86 -18.33 -11.09 26.93
C GLY A 86 -17.09 -11.93 26.67
N LYS A 87 -17.28 -13.24 26.51
CA LYS A 87 -16.25 -14.13 25.94
C LYS A 87 -16.28 -13.99 24.41
N SER A 88 -15.11 -13.85 23.79
CA SER A 88 -14.98 -13.86 22.33
C SER A 88 -15.04 -15.30 21.80
N ARG A 89 -15.37 -15.44 20.51
CA ARG A 89 -15.32 -16.71 19.77
C ARG A 89 -13.88 -17.19 19.55
N LYS A 90 -12.87 -16.32 19.68
CA LYS A 90 -11.45 -16.66 19.48
C LYS A 90 -10.88 -17.39 20.70
N ARG A 91 -10.19 -18.51 20.46
CA ARG A 91 -9.47 -19.29 21.48
C ARG A 91 -8.04 -19.55 21.04
N THR A 92 -7.14 -19.63 22.02
CA THR A 92 -5.75 -20.04 21.82
C THR A 92 -5.39 -21.17 22.77
N ARG A 93 -4.24 -21.80 22.54
CA ARG A 93 -3.64 -22.79 23.45
C ARG A 93 -3.43 -22.25 24.88
N MET A 94 -3.36 -20.92 25.06
CA MET A 94 -3.14 -20.24 26.34
C MET A 94 -4.41 -19.63 26.97
N GLY A 95 -5.60 -19.85 26.37
CA GLY A 95 -6.87 -19.38 26.93
C GLY A 95 -7.82 -18.70 25.93
N ALA A 96 -8.99 -18.32 26.44
CA ALA A 96 -10.04 -17.64 25.68
C ALA A 96 -9.81 -16.12 25.61
N TYR A 97 -10.22 -15.51 24.50
CA TYR A 97 -10.29 -14.05 24.38
C TYR A 97 -11.56 -13.52 25.03
N TRP A 98 -11.48 -12.28 25.49
CA TRP A 98 -12.57 -11.51 26.08
C TRP A 98 -12.86 -10.29 25.22
N THR A 99 -14.14 -10.06 24.96
CA THR A 99 -14.62 -8.83 24.33
C THR A 99 -14.76 -7.76 25.40
N CYS A 100 -14.13 -6.62 25.17
CA CYS A 100 -14.11 -5.50 26.11
C CYS A 100 -14.65 -4.24 25.44
N LEU A 101 -15.53 -3.51 26.13
CA LEU A 101 -15.99 -2.17 25.74
C LEU A 101 -15.05 -1.12 26.35
N CYS A 102 -14.48 -0.27 25.51
CA CYS A 102 -13.63 0.85 25.93
C CYS A 102 -14.47 2.08 26.25
N SER A 103 -13.98 2.95 27.14
CA SER A 103 -14.60 4.25 27.42
C SER A 103 -14.73 5.16 26.19
N CYS A 104 -13.93 4.93 25.13
CA CYS A 104 -14.09 5.60 23.84
C CYS A 104 -15.27 5.08 22.98
N GLY A 105 -16.07 4.14 23.49
CA GLY A 105 -17.23 3.57 22.81
C GLY A 105 -16.94 2.39 21.87
N TYR A 106 -15.67 2.05 21.64
CA TYR A 106 -15.29 0.93 20.77
C TYR A 106 -15.02 -0.35 21.55
N THR A 107 -15.34 -1.50 20.94
CA THR A 107 -15.03 -2.81 21.50
C THR A 107 -13.70 -3.34 20.98
N CYS A 108 -12.94 -4.03 21.83
CA CYS A 108 -11.72 -4.74 21.45
C CYS A 108 -11.63 -6.13 22.08
N GLU A 109 -10.84 -7.01 21.48
CA GLU A 109 -10.57 -8.34 22.02
C GLU A 109 -9.25 -8.34 22.79
N ALA A 110 -9.23 -9.02 23.93
CA ALA A 110 -8.08 -9.10 24.82
C ALA A 110 -8.00 -10.48 25.50
N THR A 111 -6.80 -10.99 25.75
CA THR A 111 -6.62 -12.18 26.60
C THR A 111 -6.69 -11.81 28.09
N ALA A 112 -7.04 -12.78 28.94
CA ALA A 112 -7.04 -12.59 30.40
C ALA A 112 -5.68 -12.10 30.93
N SER A 113 -4.59 -12.66 30.38
CA SER A 113 -3.22 -12.27 30.73
C SER A 113 -2.92 -10.81 30.38
N GLU A 114 -3.38 -10.30 29.23
CA GLU A 114 -3.15 -8.92 28.82
C GLU A 114 -3.91 -7.91 29.69
N LEU A 115 -5.14 -8.24 30.07
CA LEU A 115 -5.98 -7.40 30.94
C LEU A 115 -5.38 -7.33 32.35
N VAL A 116 -5.06 -8.48 32.95
CA VAL A 116 -4.60 -8.53 34.34
C VAL A 116 -3.13 -8.13 34.50
N SER A 117 -2.27 -8.39 33.51
CA SER A 117 -0.89 -7.89 33.54
C SER A 117 -0.78 -6.38 33.26
N GLY A 118 -1.90 -5.73 32.90
CA GLY A 118 -1.95 -4.31 32.55
C GLY A 118 -1.25 -3.99 31.23
N ARG A 119 -0.96 -4.99 30.39
CA ARG A 119 -0.43 -4.77 29.03
C ARG A 119 -1.47 -4.13 28.11
N LYS A 120 -2.76 -4.35 28.39
CA LYS A 120 -3.86 -3.80 27.63
C LYS A 120 -4.88 -3.16 28.55
N THR A 121 -4.85 -1.82 28.63
CA THR A 121 -5.70 -1.00 29.49
C THR A 121 -6.64 -0.07 28.71
N ASN A 122 -6.56 -0.09 27.38
CA ASN A 122 -7.44 0.63 26.46
C ASN A 122 -7.51 -0.14 25.13
N CYS A 123 -8.46 0.20 24.26
CA CYS A 123 -8.65 -0.51 22.99
C CYS A 123 -7.54 -0.25 21.96
N GLY A 124 -6.52 0.54 22.31
CA GLY A 124 -5.53 1.10 21.40
C GLY A 124 -5.76 2.59 21.14
N CYS A 125 -6.91 3.16 21.52
CA CYS A 125 -7.25 4.57 21.29
C CYS A 125 -6.26 5.57 21.90
N LYS A 126 -5.53 5.19 22.95
CA LYS A 126 -4.51 6.05 23.61
C LYS A 126 -3.07 5.71 23.23
N ASN A 127 -2.82 4.58 22.56
CA ASN A 127 -1.47 4.08 22.23
C ASN A 127 -1.16 4.07 20.72
N VAL A 128 -2.02 4.63 19.87
CA VAL A 128 -1.64 4.94 18.50
C VAL A 128 -0.80 6.22 18.56
N LYS A 129 0.49 6.13 18.24
CA LYS A 129 1.29 7.32 17.95
C LYS A 129 0.52 8.20 16.94
N ASN A 130 -0.02 9.32 17.40
CA ASN A 130 -0.41 10.55 16.71
C ASN A 130 -0.66 10.50 15.18
N TYR A 131 -1.62 9.70 14.70
CA TYR A 131 -2.18 9.88 13.34
C TYR A 131 -3.72 9.95 13.33
N ALA A 132 -4.35 9.81 14.48
CA ALA A 132 -5.80 9.82 14.60
C ALA A 132 -6.25 11.12 15.28
N SER A 133 -7.04 11.89 14.53
CA SER A 133 -7.86 13.03 14.96
C SER A 133 -7.24 14.42 15.00
N SER A 134 -6.36 14.77 14.06
CA SER A 134 -6.37 16.18 13.63
C SER A 134 -7.67 16.41 12.87
N ASP A 135 -8.55 17.26 13.40
CA ASP A 135 -9.68 17.75 12.64
C ASP A 135 -9.15 18.64 11.52
N ILE A 136 -9.30 18.16 10.28
CA ILE A 136 -8.87 18.89 9.08
C ILE A 136 -10.07 19.47 8.33
N THR A 137 -11.22 19.61 8.99
CA THR A 137 -12.41 20.26 8.44
C THR A 137 -12.06 21.66 7.95
N GLY A 138 -12.45 21.97 6.71
CA GLY A 138 -12.15 23.22 6.02
C GLY A 138 -10.74 23.31 5.44
N GLN A 139 -9.85 22.36 5.70
CA GLN A 139 -8.50 22.40 5.16
C GLN A 139 -8.48 22.06 3.67
N ARG A 140 -7.73 22.86 2.90
CA ARG A 140 -7.59 22.72 1.45
C ARG A 140 -6.29 22.03 1.06
N PHE A 141 -6.40 21.03 0.19
CA PHE A 141 -5.35 20.23 -0.39
C PHE A 141 -5.39 20.36 -1.91
N GLY A 142 -4.75 21.41 -2.43
CA GLY A 142 -4.86 21.76 -3.85
C GLY A 142 -6.30 22.11 -4.24
N ARG A 143 -6.96 21.24 -5.01
CA ARG A 143 -8.36 21.41 -5.43
C ARG A 143 -9.36 20.71 -4.51
N LEU A 144 -8.91 19.95 -3.52
CA LEU A 144 -9.79 19.28 -2.55
C LEU A 144 -9.91 20.11 -1.28
N THR A 145 -11.12 20.19 -0.73
CA THR A 145 -11.39 20.78 0.58
C THR A 145 -12.05 19.72 1.46
N ALA A 146 -11.45 19.41 2.60
CA ALA A 146 -12.00 18.43 3.53
C ALA A 146 -13.23 19.00 4.24
N GLN A 147 -14.36 18.29 4.19
CA GLN A 147 -15.61 18.74 4.80
C GLN A 147 -15.86 18.10 6.16
N TYR A 148 -15.81 16.77 6.24
CA TYR A 148 -16.02 16.06 7.51
C TYR A 148 -15.34 14.70 7.54
N SER A 149 -15.02 14.23 8.75
CA SER A 149 -14.47 12.89 8.95
C SER A 149 -15.58 11.83 8.88
N THR A 150 -15.33 10.75 8.16
CA THR A 150 -16.23 9.61 8.11
C THR A 150 -15.91 8.60 9.21
N LYS A 151 -16.87 7.70 9.49
CA LYS A 151 -16.66 6.56 10.40
C LYS A 151 -15.78 5.46 9.77
N LYS A 152 -15.49 5.54 8.46
CA LYS A 152 -14.70 4.54 7.74
C LYS A 152 -13.20 4.74 8.01
N ARG A 153 -12.45 3.65 7.81
CA ARG A 153 -11.00 3.61 7.91
C ARG A 153 -10.44 2.88 6.70
N ASP A 154 -9.26 3.30 6.25
CA ASP A 154 -8.54 2.57 5.22
C ASP A 154 -7.88 1.29 5.78
N ALA A 155 -7.27 0.49 4.91
CA ALA A 155 -6.61 -0.76 5.30
C ALA A 155 -5.46 -0.58 6.33
N LYS A 156 -4.92 0.64 6.45
CA LYS A 156 -3.85 1.00 7.39
C LYS A 156 -4.39 1.68 8.66
N GLY A 157 -5.70 1.84 8.77
CA GLY A 157 -6.37 2.42 9.93
C GLY A 157 -6.50 3.95 9.92
N PHE A 158 -6.20 4.62 8.81
CA PHE A 158 -6.37 6.08 8.71
C PHE A 158 -7.84 6.47 8.51
N VAL A 159 -8.22 7.61 9.09
CA VAL A 159 -9.55 8.23 8.92
C VAL A 159 -9.80 8.55 7.46
N ILE A 160 -10.96 8.17 6.94
CA ILE A 160 -11.42 8.60 5.62
C ILE A 160 -12.21 9.90 5.78
N TRP A 161 -11.86 10.91 5.01
CA TRP A 161 -12.47 12.23 4.98
C TRP A 161 -13.30 12.41 3.72
N HIS A 162 -14.49 13.00 3.88
CA HIS A 162 -15.30 13.42 2.75
C HIS A 162 -14.79 14.77 2.27
N CYS A 163 -14.44 14.88 0.99
CA CYS A 163 -13.82 16.07 0.41
C CYS A 163 -14.62 16.57 -0.78
N HIS A 164 -14.78 17.90 -0.86
CA HIS A 164 -15.33 18.58 -2.03
C HIS A 164 -14.19 19.05 -2.93
N CYS A 165 -14.31 18.82 -4.24
CA CYS A 165 -13.32 19.22 -5.23
C CYS A 165 -13.79 20.47 -5.98
N ASP A 166 -12.86 21.39 -6.31
CA ASP A 166 -13.16 22.61 -7.09
C ASP A 166 -13.83 22.34 -8.45
N CYS A 167 -13.75 21.11 -8.98
CA CYS A 167 -14.49 20.72 -10.19
C CYS A 167 -15.96 20.37 -9.94
N GLY A 168 -16.48 20.59 -8.72
CA GLY A 168 -17.84 20.29 -8.30
C GLY A 168 -18.10 18.83 -7.92
N ASN A 169 -17.07 17.99 -7.84
CA ASN A 169 -17.23 16.57 -7.49
C ASN A 169 -16.83 16.30 -6.04
N GLU A 170 -17.46 15.32 -5.41
CA GLU A 170 -17.18 14.90 -4.04
C GLU A 170 -16.48 13.54 -4.00
N THR A 171 -15.60 13.34 -3.02
CA THR A 171 -14.80 12.10 -2.94
C THR A 171 -14.36 11.78 -1.51
N ASP A 172 -14.38 10.50 -1.18
CA ASP A 172 -13.85 9.95 0.07
C ASP A 172 -12.35 9.70 -0.06
N VAL A 173 -11.52 10.39 0.74
CA VAL A 173 -10.05 10.29 0.68
C VAL A 173 -9.48 9.98 2.06
N SER A 174 -8.50 9.08 2.15
CA SER A 174 -7.83 8.81 3.43
C SER A 174 -6.98 9.99 3.89
N TYR A 175 -6.92 10.22 5.19
CA TYR A 175 -6.07 11.23 5.82
C TYR A 175 -4.61 11.11 5.36
N ASN A 176 -4.10 9.88 5.25
CA ASN A 176 -2.75 9.61 4.76
C ASN A 176 -2.54 10.13 3.33
N ASN A 177 -3.52 9.97 2.45
CA ASN A 177 -3.40 10.41 1.07
C ASN A 177 -3.40 11.95 0.95
N LEU A 178 -4.20 12.64 1.77
CA LEU A 178 -4.24 14.10 1.80
C LEU A 178 -2.93 14.69 2.34
N MET A 179 -2.44 14.15 3.47
CA MET A 179 -1.30 14.73 4.18
C MET A 179 0.06 14.30 3.63
N TYR A 180 0.21 13.02 3.27
CA TYR A 180 1.53 12.43 3.02
C TYR A 180 1.73 11.94 1.59
N CYS A 181 0.67 11.54 0.89
CA CYS A 181 0.78 11.09 -0.50
C CYS A 181 0.46 12.19 -1.54
N GLY A 182 0.05 13.38 -1.09
CA GLY A 182 -0.14 14.54 -1.96
C GLY A 182 -1.35 14.43 -2.89
N GLN A 183 -2.45 13.80 -2.46
CA GLN A 183 -3.67 13.77 -3.25
C GLN A 183 -4.34 15.16 -3.27
N GLN A 184 -4.22 15.85 -4.41
CA GLN A 184 -4.65 17.25 -4.57
C GLN A 184 -5.92 17.45 -5.41
N SER A 185 -6.54 16.37 -5.89
CA SER A 185 -7.78 16.44 -6.69
C SER A 185 -8.53 15.13 -6.61
N CYS A 186 -9.82 15.13 -6.97
CA CYS A 186 -10.62 13.92 -7.12
C CYS A 186 -10.25 13.09 -8.37
N GLY A 187 -9.14 13.42 -9.05
CA GLY A 187 -8.74 12.86 -10.35
C GLY A 187 -9.00 13.78 -11.54
N CYS A 188 -9.69 14.92 -11.34
CA CYS A 188 -9.98 15.87 -12.41
C CYS A 188 -8.72 16.46 -13.06
N LYS A 189 -7.67 16.78 -12.26
CA LYS A 189 -6.39 17.25 -12.80
C LYS A 189 -5.78 16.27 -13.80
N LYS A 190 -5.85 14.97 -13.51
CA LYS A 190 -5.36 13.92 -14.41
C LYS A 190 -6.18 13.89 -15.70
N ARG A 191 -7.51 13.93 -15.60
CA ARG A 191 -8.39 13.95 -16.78
C ARG A 191 -8.17 15.17 -17.67
N GLU A 192 -7.96 16.34 -17.08
CA GLU A 192 -7.61 17.57 -17.81
C GLU A 192 -6.26 17.44 -18.52
N HIS A 193 -5.25 16.93 -17.81
CA HIS A 193 -3.93 16.66 -18.39
C HIS A 193 -4.00 15.66 -19.55
N ASP A 194 -4.71 14.54 -19.36
CA ASP A 194 -4.92 13.52 -20.39
C ASP A 194 -5.65 14.11 -21.62
N LYS A 195 -6.62 15.02 -21.40
CA LYS A 195 -7.32 15.73 -22.49
C LYS A 195 -6.40 16.70 -23.23
N ALA A 196 -5.52 17.41 -22.52
CA ALA A 196 -4.52 18.28 -23.13
C ALA A 196 -3.49 17.46 -23.95
N LEU A 197 -3.09 16.29 -23.46
CA LEU A 197 -2.22 15.36 -24.18
C LEU A 197 -2.86 14.75 -25.43
N ALA A 198 -4.20 14.62 -25.47
CA ALA A 198 -4.90 14.10 -26.64
C ALA A 198 -4.68 14.97 -27.89
N GLY A 199 -4.34 16.25 -27.74
CA GLY A 199 -3.96 17.12 -28.86
C GLY A 199 -2.53 16.92 -29.36
N PHE A 200 -1.65 16.29 -28.58
CA PHE A 200 -0.23 16.08 -28.91
C PHE A 200 0.05 14.66 -29.42
N LEU A 201 -0.72 13.67 -28.96
CA LEU A 201 -0.55 12.26 -29.34
C LEU A 201 -1.56 11.86 -30.41
N THR A 202 -1.07 11.31 -31.52
CA THR A 202 -1.87 10.78 -32.62
C THR A 202 -2.55 9.48 -32.18
N HIS A 203 -3.81 9.59 -31.78
CA HIS A 203 -4.65 8.44 -31.46
C HIS A 203 -5.58 8.12 -32.63
N VAL A 204 -5.49 6.89 -33.12
CA VAL A 204 -6.36 6.35 -34.17
C VAL A 204 -7.05 5.12 -33.63
N ASP A 205 -8.38 5.13 -33.64
CA ASP A 205 -9.23 4.02 -33.22
C ASP A 205 -8.85 3.44 -31.83
N GLY A 206 -8.54 4.32 -30.86
CA GLY A 206 -8.17 3.91 -29.50
C GLY A 206 -6.72 3.44 -29.32
N THR A 207 -5.89 3.53 -30.37
CA THR A 207 -4.46 3.18 -30.37
C THR A 207 -3.60 4.43 -30.61
N SER A 208 -2.54 4.62 -29.81
CA SER A 208 -1.57 5.71 -30.03
C SER A 208 -0.50 5.26 -31.04
N ILE A 209 -0.46 5.90 -32.21
CA ILE A 209 0.54 5.60 -33.25
C ILE A 209 1.96 5.93 -32.76
N ASP A 210 2.11 7.05 -32.05
CA ASP A 210 3.40 7.50 -31.52
C ASP A 210 3.99 6.51 -30.52
N ALA A 211 3.15 5.88 -29.68
CA ALA A 211 3.59 4.85 -28.75
C ALA A 211 4.11 3.59 -29.46
N TRP A 212 3.57 3.27 -30.64
CA TRP A 212 4.03 2.16 -31.48
C TRP A 212 5.29 2.48 -32.26
N LYS A 213 5.48 3.75 -32.67
CA LYS A 213 6.74 4.25 -33.24
C LYS A 213 7.88 4.30 -32.21
N SER A 214 7.55 4.50 -30.95
CA SER A 214 8.53 4.52 -29.87
C SER A 214 8.98 3.11 -29.47
N ASN A 215 10.30 2.91 -29.41
CA ASN A 215 10.94 1.73 -28.81
C ASN A 215 11.27 1.93 -27.32
N THR A 216 10.74 2.98 -26.67
CA THR A 216 11.03 3.24 -25.26
C THR A 216 10.42 2.16 -24.37
N ILE A 217 11.26 1.59 -23.52
CA ILE A 217 10.86 0.59 -22.52
C ILE A 217 10.45 1.33 -21.23
N PRO A 218 9.32 0.95 -20.59
CA PRO A 218 8.92 1.53 -19.31
C PRO A 218 9.98 1.33 -18.22
N LYS A 219 10.26 2.36 -17.41
CA LYS A 219 11.29 2.33 -16.35
C LYS A 219 11.10 1.20 -15.32
N ASN A 220 9.87 0.73 -15.13
CA ASN A 220 9.53 -0.35 -14.20
C ASN A 220 9.58 -1.75 -14.85
N ASN A 221 10.02 -1.86 -16.10
CA ASN A 221 10.24 -3.14 -16.75
C ASN A 221 11.62 -3.69 -16.32
N THR A 222 11.60 -4.87 -15.69
CA THR A 222 12.79 -5.54 -15.17
C THR A 222 13.40 -6.56 -16.12
N THR A 223 12.70 -6.90 -17.21
CA THR A 223 13.14 -7.95 -18.17
C THR A 223 13.96 -7.38 -19.32
N GLY A 224 13.94 -6.06 -19.51
CA GLY A 224 14.54 -5.38 -20.65
C GLY A 224 13.76 -5.56 -21.96
N VAL A 225 12.62 -6.25 -21.94
CA VAL A 225 11.80 -6.52 -23.13
C VAL A 225 10.42 -5.93 -22.94
N ARG A 226 10.03 -5.00 -23.83
CA ARG A 226 8.72 -4.33 -23.81
C ARG A 226 7.59 -5.36 -23.81
N GLY A 227 6.67 -5.27 -22.84
CA GLY A 227 5.51 -6.18 -22.77
C GLY A 227 5.80 -7.60 -22.26
N VAL A 228 7.03 -7.88 -21.81
CA VAL A 228 7.39 -9.14 -21.13
C VAL A 228 7.67 -8.87 -19.66
N TYR A 229 7.04 -9.64 -18.77
CA TYR A 229 7.13 -9.45 -17.33
C TYR A 229 7.48 -10.76 -16.63
N PHE A 230 8.33 -10.71 -15.62
CA PHE A 230 8.61 -11.88 -14.77
C PHE A 230 7.65 -11.89 -13.58
N ILE A 231 6.76 -12.89 -13.53
CA ILE A 231 5.71 -13.02 -12.52
C ILE A 231 5.75 -14.45 -11.96
N GLN A 232 5.94 -14.59 -10.64
CA GLN A 232 5.88 -15.88 -9.94
C GLN A 232 6.72 -16.98 -10.59
N GLY A 233 7.96 -16.68 -11.00
CA GLY A 233 8.89 -17.66 -11.57
C GLY A 233 8.69 -17.96 -13.07
N ARG A 234 7.77 -17.27 -13.76
CA ARG A 234 7.51 -17.43 -15.20
C ARG A 234 7.55 -16.11 -15.94
N TYR A 235 7.90 -16.15 -17.22
CA TYR A 235 7.86 -15.00 -18.12
C TYR A 235 6.50 -14.90 -18.78
N VAL A 236 5.84 -13.76 -18.62
CA VAL A 236 4.50 -13.52 -19.14
C VAL A 236 4.58 -12.46 -20.23
N ALA A 237 4.18 -12.83 -21.44
CA ALA A 237 4.10 -11.91 -22.58
C ALA A 237 2.67 -11.39 -22.75
N LYS A 238 2.52 -10.07 -22.76
CA LYS A 238 1.24 -9.38 -22.92
C LYS A 238 1.37 -8.29 -23.96
N LEU A 239 0.27 -7.98 -24.64
CA LEU A 239 0.15 -6.86 -25.56
C LEU A 239 -1.05 -6.00 -25.24
N VAL A 240 -0.90 -4.68 -25.28
CA VAL A 240 -2.00 -3.74 -25.14
C VAL A 240 -2.25 -3.09 -26.50
N PHE A 241 -3.48 -3.22 -27.00
CA PHE A 241 -3.93 -2.63 -28.27
C PHE A 241 -5.39 -2.19 -28.13
N GLN A 242 -5.79 -1.03 -28.68
CA GLN A 242 -7.13 -0.46 -28.51
C GLN A 242 -7.61 -0.41 -27.05
N LYS A 243 -6.71 -0.08 -26.11
CA LYS A 243 -6.95 -0.11 -24.65
C LYS A 243 -7.35 -1.48 -24.08
N LYS A 244 -7.24 -2.57 -24.85
CA LYS A 244 -7.47 -3.96 -24.44
C LYS A 244 -6.14 -4.69 -24.24
N GLN A 245 -6.07 -5.54 -23.23
CA GLN A 245 -4.89 -6.37 -22.94
C GLN A 245 -5.08 -7.77 -23.53
N TYR A 246 -4.22 -8.14 -24.46
CA TYR A 246 -4.11 -9.46 -25.07
C TYR A 246 -3.00 -10.26 -24.40
N PHE A 247 -3.37 -11.42 -23.84
CA PHE A 247 -2.42 -12.35 -23.26
C PHE A 247 -1.88 -13.29 -24.35
N LEU A 248 -0.56 -13.24 -24.56
CA LEU A 248 0.12 -14.03 -25.59
C LEU A 248 0.56 -15.39 -25.05
N GLY A 249 0.96 -15.45 -23.77
CA GLY A 249 1.32 -16.71 -23.12
C GLY A 249 2.19 -16.56 -21.87
N THR A 250 2.47 -17.70 -21.25
CA THR A 250 3.45 -17.85 -20.18
C THR A 250 4.56 -18.81 -20.61
N TYR A 251 5.80 -18.43 -20.35
CA TYR A 251 6.99 -19.13 -20.82
C TYR A 251 7.96 -19.37 -19.65
N LYS A 252 8.82 -20.38 -19.81
CA LYS A 252 9.86 -20.69 -18.83
C LYS A 252 11.10 -19.81 -19.03
N THR A 253 11.38 -19.44 -20.27
CA THR A 253 12.57 -18.66 -20.64
C THR A 253 12.19 -17.26 -21.11
N LEU A 254 13.10 -16.30 -20.91
CA LEU A 254 12.94 -14.94 -21.41
C LEU A 254 12.93 -14.91 -22.95
N ALA A 255 13.77 -15.74 -23.59
CA ALA A 255 13.91 -15.80 -25.04
C ALA A 255 12.60 -16.19 -25.73
N GLU A 256 11.91 -17.21 -25.24
CA GLU A 256 10.60 -17.62 -25.77
C GLU A 256 9.56 -16.50 -25.64
N ALA A 257 9.48 -15.88 -24.46
CA ALA A 257 8.54 -14.78 -24.22
C ALA A 257 8.83 -13.55 -25.09
N ALA A 258 10.12 -13.23 -25.26
CA ALA A 258 10.59 -12.14 -26.10
C ALA A 258 10.30 -12.40 -27.58
N GLU A 259 10.45 -13.64 -28.04
CA GLU A 259 10.16 -14.00 -29.43
C GLU A 259 8.68 -13.86 -29.77
N VAL A 260 7.81 -14.36 -28.90
CA VAL A 260 6.36 -14.23 -29.09
C VAL A 260 5.93 -12.76 -29.06
N ARG A 261 6.54 -11.96 -28.18
CA ARG A 261 6.31 -10.52 -28.16
C ARG A 261 6.80 -9.83 -29.44
N ARG A 262 7.98 -10.21 -29.95
CA ARG A 262 8.55 -9.66 -31.19
C ARG A 262 7.68 -9.98 -32.40
N LYS A 263 7.16 -11.21 -32.49
CA LYS A 263 6.19 -11.62 -33.53
C LYS A 263 4.91 -10.79 -33.46
N ALA A 264 4.35 -10.62 -32.26
CA ALA A 264 3.16 -9.79 -32.06
C ALA A 264 3.42 -8.32 -32.43
N ASP A 265 4.58 -7.77 -32.10
CA ASP A 265 4.98 -6.41 -32.46
C ASP A 265 5.21 -6.24 -33.96
N ALA A 266 5.76 -7.24 -34.64
CA ALA A 266 5.96 -7.22 -36.08
C ALA A 266 4.63 -7.23 -36.84
N LEU A 267 3.68 -8.09 -36.42
CA LEU A 267 2.34 -8.18 -37.02
C LEU A 267 1.53 -6.90 -36.75
N LEU A 268 1.41 -6.49 -35.49
CA LEU A 268 0.48 -5.42 -35.12
C LEU A 268 1.10 -4.03 -35.16
N GLY A 269 2.40 -3.91 -34.89
CA GLY A 269 3.07 -2.61 -34.83
C GLY A 269 3.54 -2.15 -36.21
N ASN A 270 4.37 -2.96 -36.88
CA ASN A 270 5.01 -2.52 -38.13
C ASN A 270 4.00 -2.35 -39.27
N GLU A 271 3.04 -3.28 -39.41
CA GLU A 271 2.00 -3.18 -40.45
C GLU A 271 1.10 -1.96 -40.22
N LEU A 272 0.72 -1.71 -38.97
CA LEU A 272 -0.16 -0.61 -38.60
C LEU A 272 0.50 0.76 -38.78
N VAL A 273 1.77 0.90 -38.40
CA VAL A 273 2.52 2.14 -38.62
C VAL A 273 2.65 2.42 -40.11
N ARG A 274 3.00 1.40 -40.93
CA ARG A 274 3.08 1.54 -42.39
C ARG A 274 1.73 1.88 -43.01
N PHE A 275 0.66 1.24 -42.56
CA PHE A 275 -0.70 1.53 -43.00
C PHE A 275 -1.10 2.97 -42.67
N TYR A 276 -0.87 3.40 -41.44
CA TYR A 276 -1.15 4.76 -41.01
C TYR A 276 -0.38 5.80 -41.83
N GLU A 277 0.89 5.57 -42.14
CA GLU A 277 1.69 6.48 -42.96
C GLU A 277 1.16 6.59 -44.39
N LYS A 278 0.75 5.46 -45.00
CA LYS A 278 0.09 5.46 -46.32
C LYS A 278 -1.25 6.21 -46.28
N TRP A 279 -2.08 5.93 -45.28
CA TRP A 279 -3.37 6.61 -45.11
C TRP A 279 -3.18 8.11 -44.87
N SER A 280 -2.21 8.50 -44.03
CA SER A 280 -1.91 9.90 -43.72
C SER A 280 -1.44 10.68 -44.94
N LYS A 281 -0.61 10.07 -45.81
CA LYS A 281 -0.21 10.70 -47.09
C LYS A 281 -1.40 10.92 -48.01
N LYS A 282 -2.28 9.92 -48.14
CA LYS A 282 -3.49 10.02 -48.95
C LYS A 282 -4.51 11.01 -48.39
N ALA A 283 -4.67 11.05 -47.07
CA ALA A 283 -5.54 12.01 -46.40
C ALA A 283 -5.05 13.46 -46.52
N ALA A 284 -3.73 13.66 -46.58
CA ALA A 284 -3.14 14.97 -46.85
C ALA A 284 -3.37 15.42 -48.30
N ALA A 285 -3.38 14.48 -49.27
CA ALA A 285 -3.69 14.76 -50.67
C ALA A 285 -5.19 14.95 -50.92
N ASP A 286 -6.05 14.19 -50.24
CA ASP A 286 -7.51 14.25 -50.35
C ASP A 286 -8.21 14.17 -48.98
N PRO A 287 -8.51 15.33 -48.36
CA PRO A 287 -9.21 15.40 -47.08
C PRO A 287 -10.67 14.91 -47.15
N GLN A 288 -11.31 14.98 -48.32
CA GLN A 288 -12.69 14.55 -48.51
C GLN A 288 -12.78 13.01 -48.50
N TRP A 289 -11.83 12.34 -49.16
CA TRP A 289 -11.69 10.89 -49.13
C TRP A 289 -11.44 10.36 -47.71
N ALA A 290 -10.60 11.05 -46.93
CA ALA A 290 -10.30 10.68 -45.55
C ALA A 290 -11.54 10.68 -44.64
N LYS A 291 -12.47 11.64 -44.84
CA LYS A 291 -13.74 11.67 -44.10
C LYS A 291 -14.65 10.47 -44.43
N GLY A 292 -14.65 10.03 -45.68
CA GLY A 292 -15.41 8.85 -46.12
C GLY A 292 -14.77 7.51 -45.74
N ASN A 293 -13.47 7.51 -45.44
CA ASN A 293 -12.68 6.30 -45.22
C ASN A 293 -11.88 6.37 -43.90
N PRO A 294 -12.57 6.40 -42.74
CA PRO A 294 -11.91 6.45 -41.44
C PRO A 294 -11.14 5.16 -41.18
N ILE A 295 -9.99 5.29 -40.53
CA ILE A 295 -9.19 4.13 -40.12
C ILE A 295 -9.97 3.33 -39.05
N LYS A 296 -10.09 2.03 -39.26
CA LYS A 296 -10.60 1.07 -38.27
C LYS A 296 -9.68 -0.13 -38.20
N PHE A 297 -9.40 -0.58 -36.98
CA PHE A 297 -8.62 -1.78 -36.73
C PHE A 297 -9.51 -2.85 -36.11
N HIS A 298 -9.51 -4.05 -36.67
CA HIS A 298 -10.20 -5.20 -36.08
C HIS A 298 -9.20 -6.28 -35.74
N VAL A 299 -9.02 -6.56 -34.45
CA VAL A 299 -8.13 -7.62 -33.97
C VAL A 299 -8.94 -8.85 -33.62
N SER A 300 -8.64 -9.96 -34.26
CA SER A 300 -9.17 -11.28 -33.92
C SER A 300 -8.06 -12.20 -33.43
N LYS A 301 -8.46 -13.25 -32.71
CA LYS A 301 -7.54 -14.27 -32.17
C LYS A 301 -7.92 -15.59 -32.82
N THR A 302 -6.94 -16.24 -33.45
CA THR A 302 -7.14 -17.56 -34.07
C THR A 302 -7.27 -18.65 -33.00
N GLU A 303 -7.75 -19.83 -33.38
CA GLU A 303 -7.88 -20.99 -32.46
C GLU A 303 -6.54 -21.39 -31.83
N ASN A 304 -5.43 -21.17 -32.55
CA ASN A 304 -4.06 -21.41 -32.06
C ASN A 304 -3.54 -20.31 -31.12
N GLY A 305 -4.33 -19.26 -30.89
CA GLY A 305 -4.01 -18.17 -29.99
C GLY A 305 -3.15 -17.06 -30.60
N GLU A 306 -2.90 -17.09 -31.91
CA GLU A 306 -2.22 -16.02 -32.63
C GLU A 306 -3.16 -14.84 -32.90
N LEU A 307 -2.63 -13.62 -32.87
CA LEU A 307 -3.40 -12.40 -33.12
C LEU A 307 -3.29 -12.01 -34.59
N THR A 308 -4.43 -11.74 -35.23
CA THR A 308 -4.50 -11.17 -36.59
C THR A 308 -5.18 -9.81 -36.54
N VAL A 309 -4.80 -8.92 -37.45
CA VAL A 309 -5.42 -7.59 -37.58
C VAL A 309 -5.94 -7.38 -38.99
N ASN A 310 -7.17 -6.89 -39.07
CA ASN A 310 -7.74 -6.37 -40.30
C ASN A 310 -7.69 -4.83 -40.23
N LEU A 311 -7.12 -4.22 -41.26
CA LEU A 311 -6.91 -2.78 -41.38
C LEU A 311 -7.88 -2.23 -42.44
N GLN A 312 -8.79 -1.35 -42.04
CA GLN A 312 -9.70 -0.65 -42.95
C GLN A 312 -9.37 0.85 -42.98
N PRO A 313 -9.55 1.54 -44.13
CA PRO A 313 -9.99 1.03 -45.43
C PRO A 313 -8.93 0.17 -46.14
N GLU A 314 -9.34 -0.73 -47.03
CA GLU A 314 -8.40 -1.43 -47.92
C GLU A 314 -7.73 -0.42 -48.85
N MET A 315 -6.44 -0.21 -48.62
CA MET A 315 -5.61 0.66 -49.45
C MET A 315 -5.15 -0.17 -50.65
N ARG A 316 -5.89 -0.10 -51.77
CA ARG A 316 -5.45 -0.72 -53.04
C ARG A 316 -3.99 -0.34 -53.28
N THR A 317 -3.11 -1.34 -53.29
CA THR A 317 -1.78 -1.18 -53.86
C THR A 317 -2.00 -0.93 -55.34
N GLU A 318 -1.45 0.16 -55.87
CA GLU A 318 -1.39 0.32 -57.32
C GLU A 318 -0.74 -0.95 -57.90
N PRO A 319 -1.28 -1.52 -59.00
CA PRO A 319 -0.66 -2.66 -59.64
C PRO A 319 0.77 -2.27 -59.99
N SER A 320 1.75 -3.11 -59.60
CA SER A 320 3.10 -3.00 -60.17
C SER A 320 2.95 -3.00 -61.68
N GLU A 321 3.48 -1.97 -62.32
CA GLU A 321 3.47 -1.79 -63.77
C GLU A 321 3.70 -3.12 -64.47
N ALA A 322 2.71 -3.51 -65.27
CA ALA A 322 2.84 -4.58 -66.21
C ALA A 322 4.03 -4.26 -67.11
N THR A 323 5.06 -5.10 -67.07
CA THR A 323 6.06 -5.16 -68.14
C THR A 323 5.34 -5.65 -69.40
N GLN A 324 4.72 -4.72 -70.13
CA GLN A 324 4.44 -4.87 -71.56
C GLN A 324 5.80 -4.77 -72.26
N ALA A 325 6.43 -5.91 -72.50
CA ALA A 325 7.42 -6.05 -73.55
C ALA A 325 6.69 -6.42 -74.83
N ILE A 326 6.56 -5.45 -75.74
CA ILE A 326 6.39 -5.67 -77.18
C ILE A 326 7.81 -5.72 -77.76
#